data_AF-H0PYW0-F1
#
_entry.id   AF-H0PYW0-F1
#
_cell.length_a   1.000
_cell.length_b   1.000
_cell.length_c   1.000
_cell.angle_alpha   90.00
_cell.angle_beta   90.00
_cell.angle_gamma   90.00
#
_symmetry.space_group_name_H-M   'P 1'
#
loop_
_entity.id
_entity.type
_entity.pdbx_description
1 polymer ?
#
loop_
_entity_poly.entity_id
_entity_poly.type
_entity_poly.pdbx_seq_one_letter_code
_entity_poly.pdbx_strand_id
1 'polypeptide(L)'
;MRTISYRVTTRIECDPTGNSRSVVAIPPEILRTLGLRDGSMVELQVRPEDGGLRLVLEPIYCQGTCTVVADRYGGGYSGGQYVAWPLPEAAIPPDSQGGDIEAGVFWSEPHLCGLGATPEEASADLERRLSSTESGPSVLTDSCE
;
A
#
# COMPACT_ATOMS: atom_id res chain seq x y z
N MET A 1 -19.59 7.35 -5.11
CA MET A 1 -18.30 6.72 -5.47
C MET A 1 -18.23 6.64 -7.00
N ARG A 2 -17.24 7.28 -7.65
CA ARG A 2 -17.11 7.25 -9.12
C ARG A 2 -16.23 6.06 -9.52
N THR A 3 -16.78 5.12 -10.28
CA THR A 3 -16.00 4.03 -10.88
C THR A 3 -15.34 4.55 -12.15
N ILE A 4 -14.01 4.48 -12.23
CA ILE A 4 -13.26 4.81 -13.44
C ILE A 4 -12.75 3.49 -14.03
N SER A 5 -13.18 3.20 -15.26
CA SER A 5 -12.80 1.98 -15.98
C SER A 5 -11.66 2.26 -16.95
N TYR A 6 -10.60 1.46 -16.89
CA TYR A 6 -9.46 1.54 -17.80
C TYR A 6 -9.26 0.21 -18.51
N ARG A 7 -8.88 0.26 -19.78
CA ARG A 7 -8.42 -0.94 -20.51
C ARG A 7 -6.93 -1.12 -20.23
N VAL A 8 -6.58 -2.27 -19.65
CA VAL A 8 -5.19 -2.62 -19.33
C VAL A 8 -4.70 -3.62 -20.38
N THR A 9 -3.44 -3.49 -20.80
CA THR A 9 -2.84 -4.45 -21.74
C THR A 9 -1.99 -5.43 -20.96
N THR A 10 -2.25 -6.71 -21.13
CA THR A 10 -1.39 -7.79 -20.65
C THR A 10 -0.44 -8.22 -21.75
N ARG A 11 0.82 -8.45 -21.41
CA ARG A 11 1.82 -9.05 -22.29
C ARG A 11 2.56 -10.15 -21.54
N ILE A 12 2.94 -11.20 -22.27
CA ILE A 12 3.88 -12.19 -21.75
C ILE A 12 5.25 -11.78 -22.27
N GLU A 13 6.14 -11.45 -21.35
CA GLU A 13 7.54 -11.20 -21.67
C GLU A 13 8.33 -12.48 -21.39
N CYS A 14 9.14 -12.91 -22.34
CA CYS A 14 10.06 -14.01 -22.14
C CYS A 14 11.46 -13.43 -21.97
N ASP A 15 12.14 -13.80 -20.89
CA ASP A 15 13.55 -13.45 -20.73
C ASP A 15 14.44 -14.34 -21.63
N PRO A 16 15.72 -13.96 -21.86
CA PRO A 16 16.65 -14.75 -22.68
C PRO A 16 16.95 -16.15 -22.12
N THR A 17 16.62 -16.41 -20.85
CA THR A 17 16.81 -17.70 -20.19
C THR A 17 15.59 -18.62 -20.34
N GLY A 18 14.51 -18.14 -20.96
CA GLY A 18 13.28 -18.89 -21.20
C GLY A 18 12.23 -18.76 -20.10
N ASN A 19 12.45 -17.92 -19.07
CA ASN A 19 11.39 -17.65 -18.10
C ASN A 19 10.37 -16.70 -18.69
N SER A 20 9.09 -17.01 -18.48
CA SER A 20 7.99 -16.15 -18.88
C SER A 20 7.47 -15.36 -17.68
N ARG A 21 7.32 -14.05 -17.84
CA ARG A 21 6.69 -13.16 -16.87
C ARG A 21 5.45 -12.54 -17.50
N SER A 22 4.33 -12.64 -16.80
CA SER A 22 3.14 -11.87 -17.17
C SER A 22 3.30 -10.44 -16.69
N VAL A 23 3.25 -9.49 -17.61
CA VAL A 23 3.36 -8.06 -17.33
C VAL A 23 2.03 -7.38 -17.63
N VAL A 24 1.55 -6.61 -16.67
CA VAL A 24 0.34 -5.79 -16.76
C VAL A 24 0.79 -4.35 -16.88
N ALA A 25 0.59 -3.72 -18.04
CA ALA A 25 0.97 -2.33 -18.24
C ALA A 25 -0.12 -1.40 -17.69
N ILE A 26 0.15 -0.74 -16.55
CA ILE A 26 -0.76 0.24 -15.94
C ILE A 26 -0.52 1.61 -16.59
N PRO A 27 -1.53 2.25 -17.22
CA PRO A 27 -1.38 3.58 -17.79
C PRO A 27 -0.94 4.62 -16.74
N PRO A 28 -0.06 5.58 -17.09
CA PRO A 28 0.40 6.62 -16.17
C PRO A 28 -0.71 7.48 -15.55
N GLU A 29 -1.86 7.58 -16.21
CA GLU A 29 -3.05 8.30 -15.73
C GLU A 29 -3.64 7.64 -14.49
N ILE A 30 -3.61 6.30 -14.42
CA ILE A 30 -4.06 5.55 -13.25
C ILE A 30 -3.13 5.81 -12.08
N LEU A 31 -1.81 5.76 -12.32
CA LEU A 31 -0.81 6.04 -11.29
C LEU A 31 -1.00 7.44 -10.71
N ARG A 32 -1.17 8.45 -11.57
CA ARG A 32 -1.44 9.83 -11.16
C ARG A 32 -2.74 9.97 -10.37
N THR A 33 -3.81 9.30 -10.79
CA THR A 33 -5.11 9.34 -10.10
C THR A 33 -5.02 8.70 -8.71
N LEU A 34 -4.24 7.64 -8.57
CA LEU A 34 -4.03 6.94 -7.30
C LEU A 34 -2.91 7.55 -6.45
N GLY A 35 -2.21 8.57 -6.95
CA GLY A 35 -1.03 9.14 -6.28
C GLY A 35 0.16 8.19 -6.19
N LEU A 36 0.20 7.14 -7.02
CA LEU A 36 1.26 6.14 -7.06
C LEU A 36 2.47 6.68 -7.84
N ARG A 37 3.66 6.25 -7.40
CA ARG A 37 4.96 6.54 -8.01
C ARG A 37 5.72 5.25 -8.27
N ASP A 38 6.76 5.31 -9.10
CA ASP A 38 7.72 4.20 -9.21
C ASP A 38 8.24 3.82 -7.82
N GLY A 39 8.29 2.53 -7.52
CA GLY A 39 8.64 2.00 -6.19
C GLY A 39 7.48 1.93 -5.18
N SER A 40 6.28 2.39 -5.54
CA SER A 40 5.09 2.19 -4.68
C SER A 40 4.70 0.71 -4.63
N MET A 41 4.21 0.27 -3.48
CA MET A 41 3.64 -1.07 -3.32
C MET A 41 2.12 -0.96 -3.27
N VAL A 42 1.47 -1.87 -3.98
CA VAL A 42 0.01 -1.99 -4.07
C VAL A 42 -0.38 -3.44 -3.82
N GLU A 43 -1.48 -3.66 -3.14
CA GLU A 43 -2.18 -4.94 -3.18
C GLU A 43 -2.95 -5.04 -4.50
N LEU A 44 -2.79 -6.16 -5.21
CA LEU A 44 -3.49 -6.45 -6.45
C LEU A 44 -4.46 -7.61 -6.22
N GLN A 45 -5.76 -7.34 -6.32
CA GLN A 45 -6.78 -8.37 -6.33
C GLN A 45 -7.33 -8.56 -7.74
N VAL A 46 -7.38 -9.82 -8.18
CA VAL A 46 -7.97 -10.19 -9.47
C VAL A 46 -9.36 -10.80 -9.21
N ARG A 47 -10.40 -10.19 -9.76
CA ARG A 47 -11.78 -10.67 -9.63
C ARG A 47 -12.37 -10.98 -11.01
N PRO A 48 -13.01 -12.13 -11.21
CA PRO A 48 -13.75 -12.38 -12.44
C PRO A 48 -14.94 -11.42 -12.54
N GLU A 49 -15.22 -10.91 -13.74
CA GLU A 49 -16.37 -10.03 -14.03
C GLU A 49 -16.92 -10.39 -15.43
N ASP A 50 -18.20 -10.12 -15.70
CA ASP A 50 -18.81 -10.47 -16.98
C ASP A 50 -18.06 -9.80 -18.14
N GLY A 51 -17.44 -10.63 -18.99
CA GLY A 51 -16.65 -10.17 -20.13
C GLY A 51 -15.16 -9.91 -19.86
N GLY A 52 -14.63 -10.27 -18.68
CA GLY A 52 -13.19 -10.20 -18.44
C GLY A 52 -12.72 -10.38 -16.99
N LEU A 53 -11.63 -9.70 -16.67
CA LEU A 53 -11.06 -9.66 -15.33
C LEU A 53 -11.07 -8.21 -14.83
N ARG A 54 -11.47 -8.03 -13.57
CA ARG A 54 -11.35 -6.78 -12.84
C ARG A 54 -10.11 -6.83 -11.96
N LEU A 55 -9.22 -5.86 -12.15
CA LEU A 55 -8.07 -5.64 -11.28
C LEU A 55 -8.43 -4.55 -10.28
N VAL A 56 -8.33 -4.87 -8.99
CA VAL A 56 -8.49 -3.91 -7.89
C VAL A 56 -7.09 -3.65 -7.33
N LEU A 57 -6.70 -2.38 -7.31
CA LEU A 57 -5.41 -1.91 -6.83
C LEU A 57 -5.63 -1.12 -5.56
N GLU A 58 -5.05 -1.56 -4.45
CA GLU A 58 -5.14 -0.87 -3.16
C GLU A 58 -3.73 -0.45 -2.71
N PRO A 59 -3.44 0.86 -2.61
CA PRO A 59 -2.13 1.33 -2.16
C PRO A 59 -1.81 0.85 -0.75
N ILE A 60 -0.65 0.21 -0.58
CA ILE A 60 -0.14 -0.19 0.74
C ILE A 60 1.09 0.63 1.15
N TYR A 61 1.82 1.19 0.18
CA TYR A 61 2.98 2.05 0.40
C TYR A 61 3.23 2.95 -0.81
N CYS A 62 3.41 4.26 -0.59
CA CYS A 62 3.79 5.24 -1.59
C CYS A 62 5.13 5.89 -1.21
N GLN A 63 6.18 5.58 -1.98
CA GLN A 63 7.53 6.05 -1.66
C GLN A 63 7.61 7.58 -1.54
N GLY A 64 8.23 8.04 -0.45
CA GLY A 64 8.41 9.48 -0.16
C GLY A 64 7.11 10.19 0.20
N THR A 65 6.08 9.46 0.61
CA THR A 65 4.81 10.02 1.10
C THR A 65 4.65 9.70 2.56
N CYS A 66 4.22 10.70 3.35
CA CYS A 66 3.82 10.54 4.74
C CYS A 66 2.63 11.46 4.99
N THR A 67 1.47 10.89 5.31
CA THR A 67 0.29 11.66 5.73
C THR A 67 0.01 11.34 7.18
N VAL A 68 0.02 12.38 8.03
CA VAL A 68 -0.27 12.25 9.45
C VAL A 68 -1.68 12.72 9.73
N VAL A 69 -2.45 11.90 10.44
CA VAL A 69 -3.82 12.22 10.87
C VAL A 69 -3.96 12.01 12.37
N ALA A 70 -4.83 12.81 13.00
CA ALA A 70 -5.26 12.53 14.36
C ALA A 70 -6.14 11.28 14.36
N ASP A 71 -5.93 10.37 15.31
CA ASP A 71 -6.78 9.21 15.49
C ASP A 71 -8.15 9.64 16.03
N ARG A 72 -9.22 9.24 15.35
CA ARG A 72 -10.60 9.55 15.73
C ARG A 72 -10.92 9.21 17.20
N TYR A 73 -10.36 8.13 17.72
CA TYR A 73 -10.61 7.61 19.06
C TYR A 73 -9.46 7.91 20.03
N GLY A 74 -8.56 8.82 19.66
CA GLY A 74 -7.39 9.20 20.48
C GLY A 74 -6.47 8.02 20.80
N GLY A 75 -6.43 7.01 19.94
CA GLY A 75 -5.62 5.80 20.11
C GLY A 75 -6.33 4.65 20.79
N GLY A 76 -7.64 4.75 21.06
CA GLY A 76 -8.43 3.67 21.68
C GLY A 76 -8.37 2.35 20.92
N TYR A 77 -8.27 2.40 19.59
CA TYR A 77 -8.11 1.21 18.73
C TYR A 77 -6.70 1.08 18.14
N SER A 78 -6.18 2.15 17.53
CA SER A 78 -4.89 2.14 16.85
C SER A 78 -3.68 2.05 17.79
N GLY A 79 -3.82 2.48 19.05
CA GLY A 79 -2.75 2.56 20.03
C GLY A 79 -1.95 3.87 20.04
N GLY A 80 -2.29 4.86 19.19
CA GLY A 80 -1.67 6.18 19.16
C GLY A 80 -2.67 7.32 18.97
N GLN A 81 -2.41 8.51 19.52
CA GLN A 81 -3.26 9.69 19.30
C GLN A 81 -3.13 10.24 17.88
N TYR A 82 -2.02 9.95 17.22
CA TYR A 82 -1.75 10.27 15.82
C TYR A 82 -1.28 9.02 15.09
N VAL A 83 -1.65 8.95 13.81
CA VAL A 83 -1.29 7.87 12.89
C VAL A 83 -0.60 8.48 11.67
N ALA A 84 0.60 7.99 11.36
CA ALA A 84 1.34 8.34 10.16
C ALA A 84 1.22 7.22 9.13
N TRP A 85 0.67 7.54 7.97
CA TRP A 85 0.50 6.61 6.85
C TRP A 85 1.55 6.87 5.78
N PRO A 86 2.19 5.83 5.21
CA PRO A 86 3.05 5.98 4.04
C PRO A 86 2.21 6.10 2.74
N LEU A 87 1.08 6.80 2.82
CA LEU A 87 0.05 6.90 1.79
C LEU A 87 -0.36 8.36 1.63
N PRO A 88 -0.81 8.79 0.44
CA PRO A 88 -1.45 10.08 0.29
C PRO A 88 -2.80 10.08 1.02
N GLU A 89 -3.27 11.26 1.44
CA GLU A 89 -4.53 11.42 2.19
C GLU A 89 -5.72 10.69 1.55
N ALA A 90 -5.86 10.79 0.22
CA ALA A 90 -6.94 10.14 -0.52
C ALA A 90 -6.90 8.60 -0.53
N ALA A 91 -5.77 8.01 -0.14
CA ALA A 91 -5.56 6.56 -0.06
C ALA A 91 -5.55 6.04 1.39
N ILE A 92 -5.72 6.91 2.40
CA ILE A 92 -5.86 6.46 3.78
C ILE A 92 -7.13 5.59 3.87
N PRO A 93 -7.05 4.38 4.45
CA PRO A 93 -8.22 3.51 4.60
C PRO A 93 -9.32 4.22 5.40
N PRO A 94 -10.53 4.42 4.84
CA PRO A 94 -11.59 5.16 5.51
C PRO A 94 -12.06 4.47 6.79
N ASP A 95 -12.00 3.14 6.82
CA ASP A 95 -12.39 2.32 7.98
C ASP A 95 -11.50 2.59 9.21
N SER A 96 -10.25 3.03 9.00
CA SER A 96 -9.37 3.48 10.10
C SER A 96 -9.94 4.66 10.89
N GLN A 97 -10.81 5.46 10.25
CA GLN A 97 -11.52 6.61 10.80
C GLN A 97 -13.04 6.38 10.88
N GLY A 98 -13.48 5.12 10.76
CA GLY A 98 -14.87 4.71 10.74
C GLY A 98 -15.56 4.82 12.10
N GLY A 99 -16.75 4.22 12.23
CA GLY A 99 -17.41 4.05 13.52
C GLY A 99 -16.73 2.99 14.39
N ASP A 100 -17.29 2.72 15.57
CA ASP A 100 -16.67 1.83 16.57
C ASP A 100 -16.45 0.41 16.02
N ILE A 101 -17.39 -0.08 15.21
CA ILE A 101 -17.32 -1.43 14.62
C ILE A 101 -16.28 -1.45 13.51
N GLU A 102 -16.33 -0.49 12.58
CA GLU A 102 -15.42 -0.43 11.44
C GLU A 102 -13.98 -0.22 11.90
N ALA A 103 -13.74 0.75 12.80
CA ALA A 103 -12.43 1.02 13.36
C ALA A 103 -11.92 -0.17 14.20
N GLY A 104 -12.78 -0.78 15.01
CA GLY A 104 -12.41 -1.94 15.83
C GLY A 104 -12.01 -3.15 14.99
N VAL A 105 -12.72 -3.43 13.89
CA VAL A 105 -12.36 -4.48 12.95
C VAL A 105 -11.07 -4.12 12.21
N PHE A 106 -10.97 -2.91 11.67
CA PHE A 106 -9.81 -2.46 10.91
C PHE A 106 -8.52 -2.56 11.73
N TRP A 107 -8.51 -2.03 12.95
CA TRP A 107 -7.34 -2.02 13.83
C TRP A 107 -7.06 -3.36 14.52
N SER A 108 -7.88 -4.39 14.29
CA SER A 108 -7.61 -5.75 14.81
C SER A 108 -6.48 -6.47 14.07
N GLU A 109 -6.09 -5.96 12.90
CA GLU A 109 -5.00 -6.48 12.07
C GLU A 109 -3.80 -5.52 12.04
N PRO A 110 -2.57 -6.03 11.83
CA PRO A 110 -1.38 -5.18 11.75
C PRO A 110 -1.34 -4.40 10.43
N HIS A 111 -1.09 -3.09 10.53
CA HIS A 111 -0.96 -2.18 9.37
C HIS A 111 0.42 -1.53 9.32
N LEU A 112 0.91 -1.26 8.11
CA LEU A 112 2.12 -0.45 7.89
C LEU A 112 1.79 1.03 8.12
N CYS A 113 1.83 1.44 9.37
CA CYS A 113 1.66 2.82 9.81
C CYS A 113 2.56 3.10 11.02
N GLY A 114 2.85 4.38 11.27
CA GLY A 114 3.48 4.83 12.50
C GLY A 114 2.43 5.34 13.49
N LEU A 115 2.68 5.15 14.78
CA LEU A 115 1.79 5.53 15.88
C LEU A 115 2.53 6.40 16.90
N GLY A 116 1.87 7.42 17.44
CA GLY A 116 2.48 8.32 18.42
C GLY A 116 1.47 9.14 19.23
N ALA A 117 1.92 9.73 20.35
CA ALA A 117 1.13 10.71 21.09
C ALA A 117 1.18 12.09 20.42
N THR A 118 2.17 12.33 19.55
CA THR A 118 2.29 13.53 18.72
C THR A 118 2.44 13.18 17.23
N PRO A 119 2.19 14.13 16.31
CA PRO A 119 2.45 13.93 14.88
C PRO A 119 3.90 13.53 14.56
N GLU A 120 4.86 14.11 15.28
CA GLU A 120 6.29 13.85 15.10
C GLU A 120 6.65 12.43 15.55
N GLU A 121 6.11 11.99 16.69
CA GLU A 121 6.31 10.62 17.19
C GLU A 121 5.74 9.59 16.21
N ALA A 122 4.54 9.83 15.68
CA ALA A 122 3.94 8.94 14.69
C ALA A 122 4.78 8.87 13.41
N SER A 123 5.31 10.00 12.95
CA SER A 123 6.18 10.06 11.77
C SER A 123 7.50 9.30 11.98
N ALA A 124 8.13 9.48 13.14
CA ALA A 124 9.36 8.79 13.50
C ALA A 124 9.13 7.27 13.67
N ASP A 125 7.97 6.86 14.20
CA ASP A 125 7.59 5.45 14.29
C ASP A 125 7.44 4.81 12.90
N LEU A 126 6.82 5.52 11.96
CA LEU A 126 6.69 5.06 10.58
C LEU A 126 8.06 4.89 9.91
N GLU A 127 8.94 5.88 10.01
CA GLU A 127 10.29 5.83 9.43
C GLU A 127 11.07 4.61 9.94
N ARG A 128 11.04 4.36 11.26
CA ARG A 128 11.68 3.20 11.89
C ARG A 128 11.14 1.86 11.37
N ARG A 129 9.84 1.77 11.10
CA ARG A 129 9.21 0.56 10.56
C ARG A 129 9.60 0.33 9.10
N LEU A 130 9.65 1.40 8.30
CA LEU A 130 10.09 1.33 6.91
C LEU A 130 11.56 0.90 6.79
N SER A 131 12.46 1.48 7.59
CA SER A 131 13.87 1.10 7.60
C SER A 131 14.11 -0.35 8.04
N SER A 132 13.22 -0.88 8.89
CA SER A 132 13.29 -2.28 9.33
C SER A 132 12.82 -3.25 8.24
N THR A 133 11.97 -2.79 7.31
CA THR A 133 11.42 -3.61 6.22
C THR A 133 12.37 -3.69 5.03
N GLU A 134 13.17 -2.65 4.78
CA GLU A 134 14.22 -2.66 3.75
C GLU A 134 15.39 -3.62 4.04
N SER A 135 15.44 -4.21 5.24
CA SER A 135 16.50 -5.15 5.67
C SER A 135 16.18 -6.65 5.44
N GLY A 136 15.17 -6.99 4.63
CA GLY A 136 14.84 -8.38 4.23
C GLY A 136 15.85 -9.02 3.26
N PRO A 137 15.96 -10.36 3.20
CA PRO A 137 17.22 -11.09 3.10
C PRO A 137 18.04 -10.75 1.85
N SER A 138 19.24 -10.23 2.07
CA SER A 138 20.33 -10.29 1.09
C SER A 138 20.46 -11.73 0.62
N VAL A 139 20.07 -12.01 -0.62
CA VAL A 139 20.31 -13.30 -1.26
C VAL A 139 21.83 -13.49 -1.28
N LEU A 140 22.33 -14.37 -0.41
CA LEU A 140 23.67 -14.92 -0.50
C LEU A 140 23.73 -15.65 -1.85
N THR A 141 24.33 -15.01 -2.84
CA THR A 141 24.83 -15.71 -4.02
C THR A 141 26.03 -16.53 -3.57
N ASP A 142 25.76 -17.76 -3.11
CA ASP A 142 26.79 -18.79 -3.06
C ASP A 142 27.26 -19.01 -4.50
N SER A 143 28.45 -18.49 -4.76
CA SER A 143 29.20 -18.79 -5.97
C SER A 143 29.74 -20.21 -5.81
N CYS A 144 29.08 -21.19 -6.43
CA CYS A 144 29.69 -22.49 -6.64
C CYS A 144 30.77 -22.34 -7.72
N GLU A 145 32.03 -22.43 -7.30
CA GLU A 145 33.17 -22.76 -8.17
C GLU A 145 33.11 -24.21 -8.64
#